data_AF-Q2GVD1-F1
#
_entry.id   AF-Q2GVD1-F1
#
_cell.length_a   1.000
_cell.length_b   1.000
_cell.length_c   1.000
_cell.angle_alpha   90.00
_cell.angle_beta   90.00
_cell.angle_gamma   90.00
#
_symmetry.space_group_name_H-M   'P 1'
#
loop_
_entity.id
_entity.type
_entity.pdbx_description
1 polymer ?
#
loop_
_entity_poly.entity_id
_entity_poly.type
_entity_poly.pdbx_seq_one_letter_code
_entity_poly.pdbx_strand_id
1 'polypeptide(L)'
;MANLLLRERGGFTLLDASLTSTPVPAMTVGENWVQRLLHRHPHLNTKYSRKYHYQQALCEDPEKISAWFARVQKTINEYGVLDVDIYNFDETGFQMGVASTS
;
A
#
# COMPACT_ATOMS: atom_id res chain seq x y z
N MET A 1 6.84 6.29 -22.11
CA MET A 1 6.63 7.16 -20.92
C MET A 1 6.05 6.42 -19.70
N ALA A 2 5.63 5.15 -19.80
CA ALA A 2 5.13 4.36 -18.66
C ALA A 2 6.21 3.63 -17.84
N ASN A 3 7.45 3.53 -18.34
CA ASN A 3 8.54 2.80 -17.66
C ASN A 3 9.20 3.59 -16.51
N LEU A 4 8.91 4.89 -16.34
CA LEU A 4 9.55 5.70 -15.30
C LEU A 4 8.81 5.63 -13.96
N LEU A 5 7.50 5.38 -13.96
CA LEU A 5 6.68 5.36 -12.74
C LEU A 5 6.70 4.02 -11.99
N LEU A 6 7.18 2.95 -12.62
CA LEU A 6 7.35 1.65 -11.94
C LEU A 6 8.66 1.54 -11.16
N ARG A 7 9.62 2.45 -11.42
CA ARG A 7 10.93 2.46 -10.76
C ARG A 7 10.88 3.02 -9.34
N GLU A 8 9.85 3.79 -8.99
CA GLU A 8 9.79 4.51 -7.71
C GLU A 8 8.84 3.89 -6.66
N ARG A 9 8.16 2.77 -6.95
CA ARG A 9 7.19 2.14 -6.02
C ARG A 9 7.67 0.81 -5.40
N GLY A 10 8.97 0.52 -5.47
CA GLY A 10 9.56 -0.74 -4.99
C GLY A 10 9.88 -0.82 -3.49
N GLY A 11 9.47 0.15 -2.68
CA GLY A 11 9.78 0.20 -1.24
C GLY A 11 8.62 -0.29 -0.37
N PHE A 12 8.20 -1.55 -0.49
CA PHE A 12 7.34 -2.17 0.52
C PHE A 12 8.20 -3.15 1.33
N THR A 13 8.74 -2.67 2.45
CA THR A 13 9.49 -3.51 3.40
C THR A 13 8.51 -4.46 4.09
N LEU A 14 8.57 -5.74 3.73
CA LEU A 14 8.08 -6.81 4.59
C LEU A 14 9.00 -6.84 5.81
N LEU A 15 8.48 -6.40 6.96
CA LEU A 15 9.16 -6.49 8.25
C LEU A 15 9.12 -7.96 8.70
N ASP A 16 10.20 -8.70 8.52
CA ASP A 16 10.55 -9.77 9.44
C ASP A 16 11.65 -9.27 10.38
N ALA A 17 11.53 -9.66 11.65
CA ALA A 17 12.43 -9.25 12.69
C ALA A 17 13.63 -10.21 12.71
N SER A 18 14.78 -9.76 12.22
CA SER A 18 16.07 -10.31 12.64
C SER A 18 17.18 -9.25 12.53
N LEU A 19 17.84 -9.03 13.67
CA LEU A 19 18.88 -8.04 13.93
C LEU A 19 20.11 -8.28 13.03
N THR A 20 20.31 -7.43 12.01
CA THR A 20 21.63 -6.92 11.54
C THR A 20 21.40 -6.04 10.30
N SER A 21 21.46 -4.72 10.46
CA SER A 21 21.38 -3.77 9.36
C SER A 21 22.72 -3.66 8.61
N THR A 22 23.09 -4.69 7.86
CA THR A 22 24.02 -4.50 6.74
C THR A 22 23.24 -3.83 5.60
N PRO A 23 23.67 -2.69 5.03
CA PRO A 23 23.00 -2.10 3.88
C PRO A 23 23.12 -3.08 2.72
N VAL A 24 22.06 -3.83 2.42
CA VAL A 24 22.01 -4.65 1.21
C VAL A 24 22.09 -3.67 0.05
N PRO A 25 23.14 -3.71 -0.80
CA PRO A 25 23.21 -2.84 -1.96
C PRO A 25 21.94 -3.07 -2.78
N ALA A 26 21.30 -1.98 -3.22
CA ALA A 26 20.06 -2.06 -3.98
C ALA A 26 20.19 -3.12 -5.07
N MET A 27 19.53 -4.26 -4.88
CA MET A 27 19.65 -5.38 -5.81
C MET A 27 18.92 -4.97 -7.08
N THR A 28 19.69 -4.57 -8.10
CA THR A 28 19.13 -4.23 -9.40
C THR A 28 18.48 -5.47 -9.97
N VAL A 29 17.16 -5.46 -10.01
CA VAL A 29 16.39 -6.52 -10.61
C VAL A 29 16.69 -6.55 -12.11
N GLY A 30 17.21 -7.67 -12.61
CA GLY A 30 17.55 -7.80 -14.02
C GLY A 30 16.32 -7.73 -14.93
N GLU A 31 16.47 -7.26 -16.16
CA GLU A 31 15.37 -7.01 -17.11
C GLU A 31 14.42 -8.21 -17.28
N ASN A 32 14.96 -9.42 -17.24
CA ASN A 32 14.21 -10.66 -17.46
C ASN A 32 13.68 -11.33 -16.17
N TRP A 33 13.67 -10.63 -15.03
CA TRP A 33 13.29 -11.23 -13.76
C TRP A 33 11.86 -11.79 -13.73
N VAL A 34 10.89 -11.08 -14.34
CA VAL A 34 9.49 -11.51 -14.41
C VAL A 34 9.40 -12.84 -15.14
N GLN A 35 10.07 -12.93 -16.29
CA GLN A 35 10.12 -14.17 -17.06
C GLN A 35 10.74 -15.29 -16.23
N ARG A 36 11.90 -15.06 -15.60
CA ARG A 36 12.55 -16.06 -14.74
C ARG A 36 11.68 -16.52 -13.57
N LEU A 37 10.90 -15.61 -12.97
CA LEU A 37 9.97 -15.93 -11.89
C LEU A 37 8.85 -16.85 -12.38
N LEU A 38 8.24 -16.53 -13.52
CA LEU A 38 7.18 -17.34 -14.12
C LEU A 38 7.67 -18.72 -14.55
N HIS A 39 8.88 -18.81 -15.11
CA HIS A 39 9.49 -20.10 -15.46
C HIS A 39 9.76 -20.97 -14.24
N ARG A 40 10.17 -20.36 -13.11
CA ARG A 40 10.41 -21.08 -11.85
C ARG A 40 9.11 -21.57 -11.20
N HIS A 41 8.01 -20.86 -11.41
CA HIS A 41 6.73 -21.12 -10.75
C HIS A 41 5.59 -21.23 -11.77
N PRO A 42 5.48 -22.36 -12.49
CA PRO A 42 4.49 -22.54 -13.56
C PRO A 42 3.03 -22.56 -13.07
N HIS A 43 2.81 -22.68 -11.75
CA HIS A 43 1.48 -22.60 -11.14
C HIS A 43 0.98 -21.15 -10.94
N LEU A 44 1.84 -20.15 -11.13
CA LEU A 44 1.45 -18.74 -11.01
C LEU A 44 0.75 -18.27 -12.28
N ASN A 45 -0.41 -17.66 -12.11
CA ASN A 45 -1.11 -16.97 -13.17
C ASN A 45 -0.82 -15.47 -13.11
N THR A 46 -0.47 -14.86 -14.23
CA THR A 46 -0.35 -13.41 -14.33
C THR A 46 -1.73 -12.77 -14.44
N LYS A 47 -1.90 -11.61 -13.81
CA LYS A 47 -3.09 -10.77 -13.96
C LYS A 47 -2.68 -9.33 -14.15
N TYR A 48 -3.45 -8.58 -14.93
CA TYR A 48 -3.28 -7.14 -14.99
C TYR A 48 -3.66 -6.53 -13.64
N SER A 49 -2.81 -5.65 -13.13
CA SER A 49 -3.18 -4.82 -12.00
C SER A 49 -4.35 -3.94 -12.41
N ARG A 50 -5.30 -3.72 -11.49
CA ARG A 50 -6.35 -2.73 -11.69
C ARG A 50 -5.68 -1.36 -11.83
N LYS A 51 -6.21 -0.49 -12.69
CA LYS A 51 -5.71 0.88 -12.79
C LYS A 51 -5.90 1.54 -11.42
N TYR A 52 -4.78 1.80 -10.75
CA TYR A 52 -4.78 2.66 -9.59
C TYR A 52 -5.31 4.02 -10.01
N HIS A 53 -6.18 4.64 -9.21
CA HIS A 53 -6.70 5.97 -9.51
C HIS A 53 -5.52 6.96 -9.50
N TYR A 54 -5.05 7.34 -10.68
CA TYR A 54 -3.85 8.17 -10.84
C TYR A 54 -3.95 9.48 -10.07
N GLN A 55 -5.14 10.07 -10.02
CA GLN A 55 -5.43 11.26 -9.22
C GLN A 55 -5.23 11.02 -7.72
N GLN A 56 -5.59 9.83 -7.21
CA GLN A 56 -5.37 9.46 -5.82
C GLN A 56 -3.86 9.39 -5.50
N ALA A 57 -3.07 8.75 -6.37
CA ALA A 57 -1.62 8.69 -6.20
C ALA A 57 -0.93 10.07 -6.19
N LEU A 58 -1.45 11.04 -6.96
CA LEU A 58 -0.91 12.40 -6.98
C LEU A 58 -1.30 13.21 -5.74
N CYS A 59 -2.43 12.89 -5.13
CA CYS A 59 -2.93 13.58 -3.94
C CYS A 59 -2.44 12.95 -2.63
N GLU A 60 -1.85 11.76 -2.68
CA GLU A 60 -1.22 11.09 -1.55
C GLU A 60 0.08 11.79 -1.15
N ASP A 61 0.09 12.33 0.05
CA ASP A 61 1.24 13.00 0.64
C ASP A 61 1.84 12.08 1.72
N PRO A 62 3.06 11.54 1.53
CA PRO A 62 3.68 10.62 2.47
C PRO A 62 3.76 11.16 3.90
N GLU A 63 3.97 12.47 4.06
CA GLU A 63 4.05 13.09 5.39
C GLU A 63 2.68 13.07 6.08
N LYS A 64 1.61 13.39 5.33
CA LYS A 64 0.24 13.36 5.88
C LYS A 64 -0.19 11.94 6.24
N ILE A 65 0.15 10.96 5.40
CA ILE A 65 -0.15 9.55 5.65
C ILE A 65 0.57 9.09 6.93
N SER A 66 1.87 9.38 7.04
CA SER A 66 2.66 9.03 8.23
C SER A 66 2.12 9.70 9.50
N ALA A 67 1.80 11.00 9.42
CA ALA A 67 1.25 11.75 10.54
C ALA A 67 -0.12 11.21 10.99
N TRP A 68 -0.95 10.74 10.05
CA TRP A 68 -2.22 10.10 10.36
C TRP A 68 -2.02 8.79 11.13
N PHE A 69 -1.15 7.89 10.65
CA PHE A 69 -0.86 6.64 11.36
C PHE A 69 -0.27 6.87 12.75
N ALA A 70 0.64 7.83 12.89
CA ALA A 70 1.21 8.19 14.19
C ALA A 70 0.13 8.68 15.16
N ARG A 71 -0.85 9.46 14.67
CA ARG A 71 -1.98 9.92 15.47
C ARG A 71 -2.88 8.76 15.90
N VAL A 72 -3.22 7.86 14.98
CA VAL A 72 -4.04 6.67 15.29
C VAL A 72 -3.37 5.83 16.36
N GLN A 73 -2.07 5.53 16.22
CA GLN A 73 -1.33 4.73 17.19
C GLN A 73 -1.29 5.41 18.58
N LYS A 74 -1.11 6.74 18.60
CA LYS A 74 -1.15 7.51 19.86
C LYS A 74 -2.50 7.35 20.56
N THR A 75 -3.61 7.49 19.82
CA THR A 75 -4.96 7.33 20.36
C THR A 75 -5.20 5.92 20.88
N ILE A 76 -4.79 4.89 20.14
CA ILE A 76 -4.91 3.48 20.57
C ILE A 76 -4.19 3.27 21.91
N ASN A 77 -2.95 3.79 22.03
CA ASN A 77 -2.14 3.66 23.24
C ASN A 77 -2.71 4.48 24.42
N GLU A 78 -3.26 5.66 24.16
CA GLU A 78 -3.82 6.55 25.19
C GLU A 78 -5.10 5.98 25.82
N TYR A 79 -5.95 5.38 25.01
CA TYR A 79 -7.23 4.83 25.46
C TYR A 79 -7.22 3.31 25.70
N GLY A 80 -6.09 2.63 25.43
CA GLY A 80 -5.96 1.19 25.59
C GLY A 80 -6.92 0.41 24.69
N VAL A 81 -7.14 0.89 23.46
CA VAL A 81 -8.03 0.22 22.48
C VAL A 81 -7.44 -1.14 22.13
N LEU A 82 -8.22 -2.21 22.30
CA LEU A 82 -7.80 -3.55 21.94
C LEU A 82 -7.94 -3.75 20.43
N ASP A 83 -7.08 -4.59 19.84
CA ASP A 83 -7.14 -4.90 18.40
C ASP A 83 -8.50 -5.47 17.97
N VAL A 84 -9.19 -6.19 18.88
CA VAL A 84 -10.53 -6.74 18.64
C VAL A 84 -11.62 -5.67 18.52
N ASP A 85 -11.34 -4.46 19.02
CA ASP A 85 -12.26 -3.32 19.02
C ASP A 85 -11.99 -2.35 17.86
N ILE A 86 -11.08 -2.69 16.95
CA ILE A 86 -10.77 -1.90 15.75
C ILE A 86 -11.63 -2.41 14.59
N TYR A 87 -12.66 -1.63 14.23
CA TYR A 87 -13.56 -1.93 13.11
C TYR A 87 -13.17 -1.14 11.87
N ASN A 88 -13.16 -1.79 10.70
CA ASN A 88 -13.00 -1.09 9.43
C ASN A 88 -14.28 -0.31 9.13
N PHE A 89 -14.16 0.99 8.88
CA PHE A 89 -15.25 1.81 8.38
C PHE A 89 -15.06 2.00 6.88
N ASP A 90 -15.41 0.97 6.09
CA ASP A 90 -15.54 1.11 4.65
C ASP A 90 -17.01 1.37 4.29
N GLU A 91 -17.24 2.49 3.63
CA GLU A 91 -18.55 2.97 3.29
C GLU A 91 -19.20 2.04 2.26
N THR A 92 -20.02 1.10 2.73
CA THR A 92 -20.93 0.33 1.89
C THR A 92 -22.18 1.18 1.63
N GLY A 93 -22.12 1.98 0.56
CA GLY A 93 -23.28 2.50 -0.19
C GLY A 93 -24.47 2.98 0.64
N PHE A 94 -24.37 4.18 1.24
CA PHE A 94 -25.55 4.98 1.52
C PHE A 94 -25.34 6.40 0.99
N GLN A 95 -26.13 6.78 -0.02
CA GLN A 95 -26.11 8.12 -0.60
C GLN A 95 -26.92 9.06 0.32
N MET A 96 -26.31 9.54 1.39
CA MET A 96 -26.90 10.57 2.26
C MET A 96 -26.80 11.93 1.57
N GLY A 97 -27.77 12.23 0.71
CA GLY A 97 -27.82 13.53 0.03
C GLY A 97 -28.54 13.52 -1.31
N VAL A 98 -29.79 13.06 -1.36
CA VAL A 98 -30.74 13.58 -2.36
C VAL A 98 -31.63 14.56 -1.63
N ALA A 99 -31.14 15.78 -1.42
CA ALA A 99 -32.04 16.88 -1.11
C ALA A 99 -32.87 17.14 -2.37
N SER A 100 -34.11 16.65 -2.36
CA SER A 100 -35.11 16.99 -3.37
C SER A 100 -35.42 18.48 -3.22
N THR A 101 -34.84 19.31 -4.07
CA THR A 101 -35.29 20.69 -4.21
C THR A 101 -36.44 20.70 -5.20
N SER A 102 -37.65 20.91 -4.68
CA SER A 102 -38.84 21.29 -5.46
C SER A 102 -38.68 22.67 -6.09
#